data_AF-A0A3D0PCI2-F1
#
_entry.id   AF-A0A3D0PCI2-F1
#
_cell.length_a   1.000
_cell.length_b   1.000
_cell.length_c   1.000
_cell.angle_alpha   90.00
_cell.angle_beta   90.00
_cell.angle_gamma   90.00
#
_symmetry.space_group_name_H-M   'P 1'
#
loop_
_entity.id
_entity.type
_entity.pdbx_description
1 polymer ?
#
loop_
_entity_poly.entity_id
_entity_poly.type
_entity_poly.pdbx_seq_one_letter_code
_entity_poly.pdbx_strand_id
1 'polypeptide(L)' 'MSTGFGPKGYWDQRFASAGFVYGEQPNDFLNEHASGLKAGQALCLAEGEGRNAVFL' A
#
# COMPACT_ATOMS: atom_id res chain seq x y z
N MET A 1 29.46 7.07 -10.43
CA MET A 1 28.43 6.11 -10.87
C MET A 1 27.12 6.56 -10.27
N SER A 2 26.17 6.99 -11.10
CA SER A 2 24.87 7.49 -10.60
C SER A 2 24.00 6.29 -10.24
N THR A 3 24.01 5.86 -8.98
CA THR A 3 23.04 4.88 -8.49
C THR A 3 21.79 5.63 -8.06
N GLY A 4 20.99 6.07 -9.03
CA GLY A 4 19.74 6.76 -8.76
C GLY A 4 18.67 6.17 -9.64
N PHE A 5 18.06 5.06 -9.21
CA PHE A 5 16.80 4.65 -9.82
C PHE A 5 15.81 5.81 -9.71
N GLY A 6 15.21 6.22 -10.84
CA GLY A 6 14.11 7.19 -10.82
C GLY A 6 12.93 6.67 -9.97
N PRO A 7 11.90 7.50 -9.73
CA PRO A 7 10.79 7.16 -8.81
C PRO A 7 10.18 5.78 -9.04
N LYS A 8 10.07 5.34 -10.30
CA LYS A 8 9.63 3.99 -10.66
C LYS A 8 10.57 2.90 -10.13
N GLY A 9 11.86 2.99 -10.43
CA GLY A 9 12.83 1.96 -10.05
C GLY A 9 13.05 1.87 -8.54
N TYR A 10 12.88 2.99 -7.81
CA TYR A 10 12.87 2.99 -6.35
C TYR A 10 11.77 2.07 -5.80
N TRP A 11 10.54 2.21 -6.30
CA TRP A 11 9.39 1.42 -5.84
C TRP A 11 9.44 -0.03 -6.33
N ASP A 12 9.84 -0.25 -7.60
CA ASP A 12 10.02 -1.59 -8.14
C ASP A 12 10.99 -2.41 -7.27
N GLN A 13 12.13 -1.82 -6.90
CA GLN A 13 13.12 -2.50 -6.05
C GLN A 13 12.55 -2.80 -4.66
N ARG A 14 11.80 -1.86 -4.08
CA ARG A 14 11.25 -1.99 -2.73
C ARG A 14 10.22 -3.12 -2.63
N PHE A 15 9.40 -3.30 -3.66
CA PHE A 15 8.35 -4.34 -3.72
C PHE A 15 8.78 -5.60 -4.49
N ALA A 16 10.07 -5.77 -4.81
CA ALA A 16 10.56 -6.94 -5.53
C ALA A 16 10.73 -8.20 -4.65
N SER A 17 10.76 -8.06 -3.32
CA SER A 17 10.96 -9.17 -2.39
C SER A 17 9.66 -9.87 -2.02
N ALA A 18 9.74 -11.18 -1.73
CA ALA A 18 8.64 -11.91 -1.10
C ALA A 18 8.49 -11.47 0.37
N GLY A 19 7.34 -10.91 0.73
CA GLY A 19 7.02 -10.39 2.06
C GLY A 19 6.09 -9.19 1.95
N PHE A 20 5.74 -8.61 3.10
CA PHE A 20 4.98 -7.36 3.16
C PHE A 20 5.87 -6.22 3.65
N VAL A 21 6.26 -5.32 2.77
CA VAL A 21 7.15 -4.18 3.06
C VAL A 21 6.64 -3.34 4.23
N TYR A 22 5.32 -3.24 4.38
CA TYR A 22 4.65 -2.49 5.45
C TYR A 22 3.86 -3.38 6.41
N GLY A 23 4.12 -4.69 6.43
CA GLY A 23 3.34 -5.65 7.19
C GLY A 23 1.93 -5.87 6.65
N GLU A 24 1.16 -6.72 7.34
CA GLU A 24 -0.13 -7.22 6.86
C GLU A 24 -1.35 -6.48 7.44
N GLN A 25 -1.18 -5.80 8.58
CA GLN A 25 -2.26 -5.06 9.21
C GLN A 25 -2.61 -3.81 8.39
N PRO A 26 -3.85 -3.28 8.42
CA PRO A 26 -4.16 -1.99 7.80
C PRO A 26 -3.32 -0.87 8.42
N ASN A 27 -3.16 0.24 7.71
CA ASN A 27 -2.59 1.43 8.36
C ASN A 27 -3.58 1.99 9.41
N ASP A 28 -3.02 2.57 10.49
CA ASP A 28 -3.81 3.05 11.63
C ASP A 28 -4.84 4.11 11.23
N PHE A 29 -4.47 5.03 10.33
CA PHE A 29 -5.40 6.06 9.85
C PHE A 29 -6.64 5.46 9.18
N LEU A 30 -6.46 4.46 8.30
CA LEU A 30 -7.58 3.79 7.67
C LEU A 30 -8.43 3.03 8.69
N ASN A 31 -7.79 2.31 9.61
CA ASN A 31 -8.49 1.55 10.65
C ASN A 31 -9.37 2.46 11.53
N GLU A 32 -8.87 3.64 11.88
CA GLU A 32 -9.59 4.64 12.67
C GLU A 32 -10.80 5.23 11.94
N HIS A 33 -10.73 5.42 10.61
CA HIS A 33 -11.73 6.16 9.85
C HIS A 33 -12.69 5.29 9.03
N ALA A 34 -12.37 4.00 8.79
CA ALA A 34 -13.14 3.14 7.90
C ALA A 34 -14.60 2.97 8.35
N SER A 35 -14.86 2.98 9.66
CA SER A 35 -16.22 2.88 10.22
C SER A 35 -17.15 4.03 9.80
N GLY A 36 -16.59 5.18 9.40
CA GLY A 36 -17.35 6.34 8.91
C GLY A 36 -17.63 6.31 7.41
N LEU A 37 -17.07 5.36 6.66
CA LEU A 37 -17.26 5.26 5.22
C LEU A 37 -18.61 4.62 4.89
N LYS A 38 -19.23 5.09 3.80
CA LYS A 38 -20.41 4.43 3.25
C LYS A 38 -19.99 3.14 2.55
N ALA A 39 -20.65 2.03 2.89
CA ALA A 39 -20.46 0.75 2.21
C ALA A 39 -20.74 0.88 0.70
N GLY A 40 -19.87 0.29 -0.12
CA GLY A 40 -19.94 0.38 -1.57
C GLY A 40 -18.67 -0.15 -2.24
N GLN A 41 -18.41 0.31 -3.46
CA GLN A 41 -17.20 -0.04 -4.20
C GLN A 41 -16.09 0.97 -3.91
N ALA A 42 -14.89 0.46 -3.58
CA ALA A 42 -13.70 1.27 -3.34
C ALA A 42 -12.69 1.08 -4.49
N LEU A 43 -12.01 2.17 -4.86
CA LEU A 43 -10.85 2.15 -5.74
C LEU A 43 -9.61 2.51 -4.91
N CYS A 44 -8.71 1.55 -4.74
CA CYS A 44 -7.49 1.75 -3.97
C CYS A 44 -6.28 1.87 -4.92
N LEU A 45 -5.69 3.06 -5.00
CA LEU A 45 -4.58 3.36 -5.90
C LEU A 45 -3.25 3.39 -5.14
N ALA A 46 -2.17 2.95 -5.81
CA ALA A 46 -0.82 2.92 -5.25
C ALA A 46 -0.72 2.12 -3.93
N GLU A 47 -1.52 1.06 -3.79
CA GLU A 47 -1.61 0.25 -2.56
C GLU A 47 -0.46 -0.73 -2.33
N GLY A 48 0.54 -0.77 -3.21
CA GLY A 48 1.63 -1.74 -3.12
C GLY A 48 1.09 -3.18 -3.07
N GLU A 49 1.28 -3.84 -1.92
CA GLU A 49 0.85 -5.23 -1.67
C GLU A 49 -0.62 -5.38 -1.29
N GLY A 50 -1.38 -4.28 -1.13
CA GLY A 50 -2.85 -4.33 -1.00
C GLY A 50 -3.41 -4.49 0.40
N ARG A 51 -2.61 -4.38 1.47
CA ARG A 51 -3.07 -4.59 2.86
C ARG A 51 -4.31 -3.76 3.26
N ASN A 52 -4.38 -2.51 2.78
CA ASN A 52 -5.53 -1.64 3.07
C ASN A 52 -6.76 -2.02 2.23
N ALA A 53 -6.54 -2.41 0.97
CA ALA A 53 -7.61 -2.80 0.06
C ALA A 53 -8.29 -4.12 0.48
N VAL A 54 -7.56 -5.00 1.15
CA VAL A 54 -8.12 -6.22 1.76
C VAL A 54 -8.93 -5.91 3.03
N PHE A 55 -8.53 -4.87 3.77
CA PHE A 55 -9.23 -4.45 4.99
C PHE A 55 -10.57 -3.75 4.71
N LEU A 56 -10.66 -2.98 3.63
CA LEU A 56 -11.87 -2.28 3.16
C LEU A 56 -12.88 -3.24 2.52
#